data_AF-A0A9E5FC63-F1
#
_entry.id   AF-A0A9E5FC63-F1
#
_cell.length_a   1.000
_cell.length_b   1.000
_cell.length_c   1.000
_cell.angle_alpha   90.00
_cell.angle_beta   90.00
_cell.angle_gamma   90.00
#
_symmetry.space_group_name_H-M   'P 1'
#
loop_
_entity.id
_entity.type
_entity.pdbx_description
1 polymer ?
#
loop_
_entity_poly.entity_id
_entity_poly.type
_entity_poly.pdbx_seq_one_letter_code
_entity_poly.pdbx_strand_id
1 'polypeptide(L)'
;MNLIQSITGHTNWPDAHLFLKRSASYLHMPEVVHTDGTYSYVHAGELRVHQAPALAVTKKTDLPWLACLRLAAPALAVLPLAVVGIVRISSNPDYSMFPLIVALAAWLAMARSRELGPLAPGRLPAAWIMAGVLILITALSVFAIQRASLLCILLAIVAIGWRLGSWPLVRAWAPALACSVWFIPAPMGWHDLAVRALQGWAVLAAHQVLVAIDVLHAIRGHLIALPGQTLFVSEACSGARMLLLLGALSCLWCVAIRGNALFMTLLLATTIGWVVVINITRIVAIVLGLKVGINLSEGWPHTVLGLGLIPVGIVLILGTGILLDWIMAWRQRPTLLEANSAPTVWLPLQKAAWPNWVIAWCGVLFVFQVAMAGVVTIREIPTWRATTHLPLLNDALPKSMAGWQQISGPVLVESPEMMPMGVRSQQWTYSDGTLTVQISVDDHFAGWHPLNDCYAFMGWQQKVLNEEIGALGPLMLATYESGQRRHGFLVFGLRSRSGHWIGRPGIVKRYGFALINHLKHLYFGQGIDETESPTRQVQIFIETRKPLDADGQRRLVAFFESTRLNLEPHMWPGESP
;
A
#
# COMPACT_ATOMS: atom_id res chain seq x y z
N MET A 1 -64.41 -30.55 50.04
CA MET A 1 -64.71 -29.49 49.06
C MET A 1 -63.37 -28.94 48.58
N ASN A 2 -62.68 -29.71 47.73
CA ASN A 2 -62.70 -29.63 46.26
C ASN A 2 -61.79 -28.47 45.83
N LEU A 3 -60.69 -28.63 45.09
CA LEU A 3 -60.20 -29.75 44.30
C LEU A 3 -58.73 -29.39 43.90
N ILE A 4 -57.75 -30.29 44.18
CA ILE A 4 -56.52 -30.59 43.40
C ILE A 4 -55.49 -29.44 43.23
N GLN A 5 -54.23 -29.41 43.70
CA GLN A 5 -53.20 -30.41 44.08
C GLN A 5 -53.13 -31.68 43.22
N SER A 6 -52.10 -31.76 42.36
CA SER A 6 -51.46 -32.95 41.77
C SER A 6 -50.83 -32.49 40.42
N ILE A 7 -49.51 -32.49 40.14
CA ILE A 7 -48.48 -33.50 40.39
C ILE A 7 -47.10 -32.84 40.52
N THR A 8 -46.43 -33.19 41.60
CA THR A 8 -44.99 -33.09 41.87
C THR A 8 -44.18 -34.09 41.04
N GLY A 9 -43.00 -33.69 40.57
CA GLY A 9 -41.94 -34.61 40.14
C GLY A 9 -40.56 -34.06 40.51
N HIS A 10 -39.98 -34.60 41.59
CA HIS A 10 -38.55 -34.85 41.89
C HIS A 10 -37.50 -34.11 41.01
N THR A 11 -36.47 -33.39 41.50
CA THR A 11 -35.59 -33.62 42.66
C THR A 11 -34.57 -32.46 42.83
N ASN A 12 -34.25 -32.15 44.09
CA ASN A 12 -32.95 -31.71 44.67
C ASN A 12 -32.17 -30.49 44.14
N TRP A 13 -32.19 -29.39 44.93
CA TRP A 13 -31.03 -28.50 45.15
C TRP A 13 -30.94 -28.13 46.63
N PRO A 14 -29.78 -28.29 47.30
CA PRO A 14 -29.56 -27.81 48.67
C PRO A 14 -29.19 -26.31 48.67
N ASP A 15 -29.38 -25.67 49.83
CA ASP A 15 -28.91 -24.33 50.20
C ASP A 15 -29.84 -23.11 49.99
N ALA A 16 -31.14 -23.28 50.30
CA ALA A 16 -32.05 -22.17 50.59
C ALA A 16 -31.90 -21.61 52.03
N HIS A 17 -30.66 -21.36 52.47
CA HIS A 17 -30.36 -20.82 53.80
C HIS A 17 -29.31 -19.70 53.76
N LEU A 18 -29.43 -18.73 52.83
CA LEU A 18 -28.58 -17.53 52.87
C LEU A 18 -29.16 -16.29 52.16
N PHE A 19 -30.48 -16.07 52.23
CA PHE A 19 -31.13 -14.93 51.56
C PHE A 19 -32.15 -14.14 52.41
N LEU A 20 -32.01 -14.15 53.74
CA LEU A 20 -32.86 -13.36 54.66
C LEU A 20 -32.08 -12.59 55.75
N LYS A 21 -30.88 -12.10 55.42
CA LYS A 21 -30.12 -11.14 56.26
C LYS A 21 -29.32 -10.16 55.40
N ARG A 22 -30.01 -9.28 54.65
CA ARG A 22 -29.46 -8.00 54.14
C ARG A 22 -30.55 -7.18 53.43
N SER A 23 -31.62 -6.85 54.13
CA SER A 23 -32.66 -5.94 53.64
C SER A 23 -33.29 -5.16 54.80
N ALA A 24 -32.45 -4.54 55.62
CA ALA A 24 -32.86 -3.65 56.71
C ALA A 24 -31.75 -2.65 57.02
N SER A 25 -31.49 -1.72 56.10
CA SER A 25 -30.75 -0.46 56.29
C SER A 25 -30.78 0.24 54.95
N TYR A 26 -31.70 1.17 54.74
CA TYR A 26 -31.70 2.26 53.73
C TYR A 26 -33.16 2.74 53.57
N LEU A 27 -33.61 3.51 54.55
CA LEU A 27 -34.80 4.35 54.46
C LEU A 27 -34.42 5.70 55.07
N HIS A 28 -33.80 6.54 54.26
CA HIS A 28 -33.82 7.99 54.44
C HIS A 28 -33.89 8.61 53.04
N MET A 29 -35.08 9.08 52.68
CA MET A 29 -35.29 9.98 51.56
C MET A 29 -34.70 11.35 51.91
N PRO A 30 -34.00 12.04 50.98
CA PRO A 30 -33.75 13.46 51.13
C PRO A 30 -34.93 14.25 50.57
N GLU A 31 -35.60 14.97 51.46
CA GLU A 31 -36.57 16.00 51.14
C GLU A 31 -35.82 17.24 50.61
N VAL A 32 -36.19 17.72 49.43
CA VAL A 32 -35.60 18.90 48.80
C VAL A 32 -36.25 20.14 49.43
N VAL A 33 -35.47 20.92 50.17
CA VAL A 33 -35.85 22.26 50.61
C VAL A 33 -34.76 23.24 50.17
N HIS A 34 -35.14 24.18 49.30
CA HIS A 34 -34.36 25.36 48.94
C HIS A 34 -34.34 26.36 50.10
N THR A 35 -33.16 26.79 50.55
CA THR A 35 -32.96 28.14 51.14
C THR A 35 -31.48 28.54 51.12
N ASP A 36 -31.26 29.78 50.71
CA ASP A 36 -30.00 30.53 50.72
C ASP A 36 -29.35 30.65 52.11
N GLY A 37 -28.02 30.81 52.12
CA GLY A 37 -27.32 31.61 53.11
C GLY A 37 -26.83 30.90 54.38
N THR A 38 -25.50 30.76 54.49
CA THR A 38 -24.70 30.86 55.73
C THR A 38 -25.19 30.13 56.98
N TYR A 39 -24.53 29.00 57.30
CA TYR A 39 -24.57 28.43 58.65
C TYR A 39 -23.38 28.93 59.47
N SER A 40 -23.69 29.64 60.56
CA SER A 40 -22.78 29.89 61.69
C SER A 40 -23.34 29.16 62.89
N TYR A 41 -22.60 28.19 63.44
CA TYR A 41 -22.86 27.65 64.76
C TYR A 41 -21.90 28.31 65.77
N VAL A 42 -22.47 29.04 66.72
CA VAL A 42 -21.75 29.63 67.84
C VAL A 42 -21.87 28.69 69.04
N HIS A 43 -20.75 28.09 69.45
CA HIS A 43 -20.58 27.60 70.81
C HIS A 43 -19.39 28.35 71.45
N ALA A 44 -19.64 28.86 72.65
CA ALA A 44 -18.73 29.65 73.45
C ALA A 44 -17.43 28.87 73.80
N GLY A 45 -16.28 29.51 73.56
CA GLY A 45 -14.98 29.03 73.97
C GLY A 45 -13.85 29.62 73.13
N GLU A 46 -13.15 30.61 73.69
CA GLU A 46 -11.81 31.11 73.32
C GLU A 46 -11.48 31.34 71.82
N LEU A 47 -11.60 32.61 71.40
CA LEU A 47 -11.00 33.12 70.17
C LEU A 47 -9.47 33.17 70.29
N ARG A 48 -8.78 32.08 69.91
CA ARG A 48 -7.41 32.18 69.38
C ARG A 48 -7.50 32.44 67.88
N VAL A 49 -7.17 33.66 67.47
CA VAL A 49 -7.00 34.03 66.06
C VAL A 49 -5.75 33.35 65.53
N HIS A 50 -5.90 32.15 64.97
CA HIS A 50 -4.94 31.64 64.00
C HIS A 50 -5.21 32.33 62.66
N GLN A 51 -4.35 33.28 62.28
CA GLN A 51 -4.27 33.74 60.90
C GLN A 51 -3.94 32.53 60.02
N ALA A 52 -4.93 32.00 59.31
CA ALA A 52 -4.70 31.07 58.22
C ALA A 52 -3.86 31.80 57.15
N PRO A 53 -2.80 31.18 56.59
CA PRO A 53 -2.06 31.79 55.52
C PRO A 53 -3.03 32.03 54.37
N ALA A 54 -3.05 33.26 53.84
CA ALA A 54 -3.77 33.58 52.63
C ALA A 54 -3.38 32.53 51.58
N LEU A 55 -4.33 31.64 51.25
CA LEU A 55 -4.22 30.79 50.08
C LEU A 55 -4.09 31.73 48.91
N ALA A 56 -2.85 31.95 48.49
CA ALA A 56 -2.55 32.58 47.22
C ALA A 56 -3.23 31.71 46.17
N VAL A 57 -4.42 32.14 45.76
CA VAL A 57 -5.06 31.68 44.54
C VAL A 57 -4.14 32.17 43.43
N THR A 58 -3.09 31.41 43.19
CA THR A 58 -2.35 31.46 41.93
C THR A 58 -3.35 30.95 40.91
N LYS A 59 -4.13 31.88 40.35
CA LYS A 59 -4.94 31.68 39.16
C LYS A 59 -3.94 31.53 38.01
N LYS A 60 -3.21 30.40 37.99
CA LYS A 60 -2.49 29.98 36.80
C LYS A 60 -3.60 29.70 35.80
N THR A 61 -3.71 30.57 34.81
CA THR A 61 -4.61 30.44 33.69
C THR A 61 -4.21 29.17 32.94
N ASP A 62 -4.75 28.04 33.37
CA ASP A 62 -4.56 26.76 32.76
C ASP A 62 -5.33 26.75 31.44
N LEU A 63 -4.73 27.32 30.39
CA LEU A 63 -5.31 27.34 29.06
C LEU A 63 -5.37 25.88 28.55
N PRO A 64 -6.57 25.27 28.42
CA PRO A 64 -6.72 23.85 28.10
C PRO A 64 -6.11 23.51 26.73
N TRP A 65 -6.08 24.47 25.80
CA TRP A 65 -5.46 24.30 24.47
C TRP A 65 -3.94 24.12 24.53
N LEU A 66 -3.24 24.70 25.50
CA LEU A 66 -1.79 24.49 25.67
C LEU A 66 -1.48 23.04 26.08
N ALA A 67 -2.34 22.43 26.90
CA ALA A 67 -2.21 21.03 27.26
C ALA A 67 -2.48 20.11 26.06
N CYS A 68 -3.47 20.44 25.22
CA CYS A 68 -3.72 19.75 23.95
C CYS A 68 -2.48 19.78 23.03
N LEU A 69 -1.93 20.98 22.79
CA LEU A 69 -0.76 21.14 21.93
C LEU A 69 0.46 20.40 22.47
N ARG A 70 0.69 20.50 23.78
CA ARG A 70 1.78 19.76 24.42
C ARG A 70 1.62 18.28 24.20
N LEU A 71 0.45 17.70 24.44
CA LEU A 71 0.19 16.27 24.21
C LEU A 71 0.39 15.88 22.73
N ALA A 72 -0.09 16.70 21.80
CA ALA A 72 0.00 16.45 20.36
C ALA A 72 1.40 16.67 19.76
N ALA A 73 2.36 17.19 20.54
CA ALA A 73 3.68 17.59 20.05
C ALA A 73 4.41 16.53 19.21
N PRO A 74 4.43 15.21 19.55
CA PRO A 74 5.08 14.21 18.71
C PRO A 74 4.44 14.06 17.32
N ALA A 75 3.11 14.15 17.23
CA ALA A 75 2.40 14.07 15.95
C ALA A 75 2.60 15.34 15.13
N LEU A 76 2.55 16.52 15.78
CA LEU A 76 2.83 17.79 15.13
C LEU A 76 4.26 17.85 14.59
N ALA A 77 5.24 17.32 15.34
CA ALA A 77 6.64 17.31 14.93
C ALA A 77 6.86 16.63 13.58
N VAL A 78 6.18 15.51 13.31
CA VAL A 78 6.35 14.73 12.06
C VAL A 78 5.36 15.11 10.96
N LEU A 79 4.35 15.93 11.29
CA LEU A 79 3.27 16.30 10.39
C LEU A 79 3.75 16.93 9.06
N PRO A 80 4.75 17.84 9.01
CA PRO A 80 5.12 18.51 7.76
C PRO A 80 5.48 17.55 6.62
N LEU A 81 6.38 16.59 6.85
CA LEU A 81 6.77 15.61 5.84
C LEU A 81 5.69 14.53 5.63
N ALA A 82 4.90 14.22 6.66
CA ALA A 82 3.76 13.33 6.52
C ALA A 82 2.68 13.93 5.61
N VAL A 83 2.43 15.25 5.67
CA VAL A 83 1.50 15.97 4.79
C VAL A 83 1.93 15.84 3.33
N VAL A 84 3.23 15.99 3.02
CA VAL A 84 3.75 15.75 1.66
C VAL A 84 3.45 14.31 1.22
N GLY A 85 3.69 13.33 2.10
CA GLY A 85 3.35 11.93 1.83
C GLY A 85 1.85 11.70 1.60
N ILE A 86 0.98 12.30 2.41
CA ILE A 86 -0.48 12.21 2.29
C ILE A 86 -0.95 12.83 0.97
N VAL A 87 -0.45 14.01 0.61
CA VAL A 87 -0.79 14.70 -0.65
C VAL A 87 -0.34 13.89 -1.86
N ARG A 88 0.81 13.21 -1.78
CA ARG A 88 1.28 12.36 -2.89
C ARG A 88 0.50 11.05 -3.00
N ILE A 89 0.05 10.50 -1.89
CA ILE A 89 -0.80 9.31 -1.90
C ILE A 89 -2.21 9.67 -2.36
N SER A 90 -2.72 10.84 -1.98
CA SER A 90 -4.04 11.29 -2.43
C SER A 90 -4.11 11.53 -3.93
N SER A 91 -2.99 11.87 -4.58
CA SER A 91 -2.89 11.99 -6.02
C SER A 91 -2.73 10.64 -6.74
N ASN A 92 -2.44 9.54 -6.03
CA ASN A 92 -2.35 8.22 -6.62
C ASN A 92 -3.76 7.59 -6.78
N PRO A 93 -4.18 7.19 -8.00
CA PRO A 93 -5.49 6.60 -8.24
C PRO A 93 -5.80 5.34 -7.40
N ASP A 94 -4.80 4.53 -7.07
CA ASP A 94 -4.96 3.31 -6.27
C ASP A 94 -5.34 3.63 -4.82
N TYR A 95 -4.85 4.75 -4.29
CA TYR A 95 -5.02 5.16 -2.89
C TYR A 95 -6.09 6.26 -2.70
N SER A 96 -6.81 6.63 -3.77
CA SER A 96 -7.89 7.63 -3.74
C SER A 96 -8.94 7.43 -2.62
N MET A 97 -9.13 6.20 -2.14
CA MET A 97 -10.08 5.87 -1.07
C MET A 97 -9.52 6.09 0.35
N PHE A 98 -8.28 6.59 0.50
CA PHE A 98 -7.69 6.81 1.83
C PHE A 98 -8.52 7.70 2.77
N PRO A 99 -9.22 8.77 2.34
CA PRO A 99 -9.94 9.63 3.28
C PRO A 99 -11.07 8.87 3.98
N LEU A 100 -11.76 8.00 3.23
CA LEU A 100 -12.84 7.16 3.77
C LEU A 100 -12.33 6.24 4.87
N ILE A 101 -11.15 5.65 4.69
CA ILE A 101 -10.61 4.71 5.66
C ILE A 101 -10.03 5.41 6.88
N VAL A 102 -9.38 6.57 6.69
CA VAL A 102 -8.96 7.41 7.82
C VAL A 102 -10.17 7.83 8.65
N ALA A 103 -11.29 8.20 8.00
CA ALA A 103 -12.54 8.52 8.70
C ALA A 103 -13.09 7.31 9.47
N LEU A 104 -13.09 6.12 8.88
CA LEU A 104 -13.54 4.90 9.53
C LEU A 104 -12.63 4.49 10.70
N ALA A 105 -11.31 4.61 10.54
CA ALA A 105 -10.34 4.37 11.59
C ALA A 105 -10.52 5.36 12.74
N ALA A 106 -10.73 6.64 12.45
CA ALA A 106 -10.99 7.67 13.46
C ALA A 106 -12.30 7.40 14.21
N TRP A 107 -13.38 7.08 13.49
CA TRP A 107 -14.67 6.70 14.08
C TRP A 107 -14.53 5.49 15.00
N LEU A 108 -13.80 4.45 14.58
CA LEU A 108 -13.60 3.26 15.40
C LEU A 108 -12.74 3.54 16.62
N ALA A 109 -11.65 4.29 16.48
CA ALA A 109 -10.81 4.71 17.61
C ALA A 109 -11.65 5.47 18.64
N MET A 110 -12.52 6.38 18.19
CA MET A 110 -13.43 7.13 19.04
C MET A 110 -14.45 6.22 19.73
N ALA A 111 -15.09 5.30 18.99
CA ALA A 111 -16.07 4.37 19.54
C ALA A 111 -15.45 3.47 20.63
N ARG A 112 -14.26 2.92 20.37
CA ARG A 112 -13.53 2.04 21.31
C ARG A 112 -12.97 2.77 22.52
N SER A 113 -12.85 4.09 22.45
CA SER A 113 -12.36 4.90 23.57
C SER A 113 -13.44 5.21 24.61
N ARG A 114 -14.71 4.83 24.40
CA ARG A 114 -15.83 5.18 25.30
C ARG A 114 -16.03 4.25 26.50
N GLU A 115 -15.49 3.03 26.43
CA GLU A 115 -15.79 1.92 27.33
C GLU A 115 -14.52 1.31 27.96
N LEU A 116 -13.62 2.16 28.49
CA LEU A 116 -12.32 1.72 29.02
C LEU A 116 -12.19 1.90 30.54
N GLY A 117 -13.19 2.47 31.21
CA GLY A 117 -13.10 2.83 32.62
C GLY A 117 -12.04 3.93 32.89
N PRO A 118 -11.50 4.02 34.12
CA PRO A 118 -10.54 5.08 34.47
C PRO A 118 -9.17 4.85 33.81
N LEU A 119 -8.74 5.85 33.04
CA LEU A 119 -7.45 5.82 32.37
C LEU A 119 -6.32 6.27 33.32
N ALA A 120 -5.14 5.69 33.14
CA ALA A 120 -3.91 6.09 33.84
C ALA A 120 -2.82 6.44 32.81
N PRO A 121 -2.01 7.49 33.05
CA PRO A 121 -0.96 7.87 32.13
C PRO A 121 0.22 6.89 32.20
N GLY A 122 0.89 6.65 31.07
CA GLY A 122 2.11 5.83 31.02
C GLY A 122 3.23 6.40 31.90
N ARG A 123 3.96 5.53 32.62
CA ARG A 123 5.04 5.88 33.59
C ARG A 123 6.43 6.04 32.93
N LEU A 124 7.41 6.58 33.69
CA LEU A 124 8.71 7.17 33.23
C LEU A 124 9.71 6.35 32.37
N PRO A 125 9.64 5.02 32.17
CA PRO A 125 10.35 4.37 31.04
C PRO A 125 9.97 4.95 29.66
N ALA A 126 8.87 5.72 29.61
CA ALA A 126 8.47 6.65 28.55
C ALA A 126 9.62 7.44 27.92
N ALA A 127 10.58 7.91 28.71
CA ALA A 127 11.65 8.77 28.23
C ALA A 127 12.58 8.04 27.25
N TRP A 128 12.89 6.77 27.52
CA TRP A 128 13.75 5.94 26.69
C TRP A 128 13.04 5.42 25.45
N ILE A 129 11.76 5.02 25.59
CA ILE A 129 10.94 4.60 24.45
C ILE A 129 10.69 5.80 23.53
N MET A 130 10.39 6.98 24.09
CA MET A 130 10.24 8.21 23.32
C MET A 130 11.57 8.65 22.70
N ALA A 131 12.69 8.58 23.41
CA ALA A 131 14.00 8.85 22.82
C ALA A 131 14.28 7.90 21.65
N GLY A 132 13.99 6.60 21.81
CA GLY A 132 14.10 5.61 20.72
C GLY A 132 13.18 5.93 19.54
N VAL A 133 11.93 6.31 19.78
CA VAL A 133 10.97 6.71 18.74
C VAL A 133 11.39 8.01 18.06
N LEU A 134 11.84 9.03 18.79
CA LEU A 134 12.31 10.30 18.23
C LEU A 134 13.62 10.10 17.44
N ILE A 135 14.54 9.26 17.91
CA ILE A 135 15.76 8.89 17.18
C ILE A 135 15.40 8.14 15.90
N LEU A 136 14.49 7.16 15.98
CA LEU A 136 14.01 6.42 14.81
C LEU A 136 13.35 7.36 13.81
N ILE A 137 12.46 8.25 14.26
CA ILE A 137 11.84 9.28 13.43
C ILE A 137 12.90 10.16 12.79
N THR A 138 13.89 10.63 13.56
CA THR A 138 14.99 11.48 13.04
C THR A 138 15.75 10.73 11.96
N ALA A 139 16.20 9.51 12.23
CA ALA A 139 16.95 8.68 11.29
C ALA A 139 16.16 8.40 10.01
N LEU A 140 14.88 8.05 10.12
CA LEU A 140 14.01 7.82 8.97
C LEU A 140 13.78 9.09 8.13
N SER A 141 13.80 10.25 8.78
CA SER A 141 13.54 11.54 8.15
C SER A 141 14.75 12.12 7.43
N VAL A 142 15.97 11.70 7.81
CA VAL A 142 17.19 11.95 7.02
C VAL A 142 17.06 11.36 5.63
N PHE A 143 16.45 10.18 5.50
CA PHE A 143 16.23 9.60 4.18
C PHE A 143 15.11 10.32 3.40
N ALA A 144 14.32 11.20 4.02
CA ALA A 144 13.15 11.88 3.44
C ALA A 144 12.23 10.98 2.61
N ILE A 145 12.14 9.71 3.02
CA ILE A 145 11.27 8.75 2.36
C ILE A 145 9.86 9.05 2.84
N GLN A 146 9.03 9.60 1.96
CA GLN A 146 7.63 9.95 2.24
C GLN A 146 6.83 8.79 2.85
N ARG A 147 7.15 7.54 2.47
CA ARG A 147 6.50 6.35 3.05
C ARG A 147 6.84 6.16 4.53
N ALA A 148 8.07 6.47 4.92
CA ALA A 148 8.53 6.36 6.30
C ALA A 148 7.89 7.43 7.18
N SER A 149 7.63 8.64 6.67
CA SER A 149 6.95 9.70 7.44
C SER A 149 5.51 9.32 7.82
N LEU A 150 4.83 8.52 7.01
CA LEU A 150 3.49 7.98 7.31
C LEU A 150 3.55 6.94 8.44
N LEU A 151 4.60 6.13 8.50
CA LEU A 151 4.81 5.24 9.64
C LEU A 151 5.12 6.05 10.91
N CYS A 152 5.92 7.11 10.79
CA CYS A 152 6.25 8.00 11.89
C CYS A 152 5.00 8.67 12.50
N ILE A 153 4.02 9.12 11.69
CA ILE A 153 2.78 9.70 12.23
C ILE A 153 1.93 8.64 12.96
N LEU A 154 1.88 7.39 12.49
CA LEU A 154 1.19 6.31 13.22
C LEU A 154 1.87 6.00 14.56
N LEU A 155 3.21 5.96 14.59
CA LEU A 155 3.98 5.80 15.83
C LEU A 155 3.75 6.96 16.80
N ALA A 156 3.64 8.19 16.30
CA ALA A 156 3.31 9.35 17.12
C ALA A 156 1.90 9.26 17.72
N ILE A 157 0.90 8.77 16.97
CA ILE A 157 -0.46 8.50 17.47
C ILE A 157 -0.42 7.42 18.57
N VAL A 158 0.34 6.34 18.39
CA VAL A 158 0.56 5.32 19.43
C VAL A 158 1.14 5.93 20.70
N ALA A 159 2.15 6.80 20.57
CA ALA A 159 2.76 7.48 21.71
C ALA A 159 1.77 8.39 22.45
N ILE A 160 0.91 9.12 21.73
CA ILE A 160 -0.16 9.96 22.30
C ILE A 160 -1.17 9.09 23.06
N GLY A 161 -1.65 8.00 22.45
CA GLY A 161 -2.60 7.08 23.09
C GLY A 161 -2.03 6.43 24.35
N TRP A 162 -0.76 6.01 24.28
CA TRP A 162 -0.05 5.45 25.43
C TRP A 162 0.10 6.48 26.56
N ARG A 163 0.38 7.74 26.21
CA ARG A 163 0.50 8.81 27.21
C ARG A 163 -0.84 9.16 27.86
N LEU A 164 -1.92 9.19 27.06
CA LEU A 164 -3.28 9.49 27.52
C LEU A 164 -3.87 8.40 28.41
N GLY A 165 -3.67 7.13 28.07
CA GLY A 165 -4.39 6.04 28.73
C GLY A 165 -3.65 4.71 28.76
N SER A 166 -2.32 4.74 28.62
CA SER A 166 -1.44 3.56 28.63
C SER A 166 -1.86 2.50 27.60
N TRP A 167 -1.48 1.24 27.83
CA TRP A 167 -1.83 0.12 26.97
C TRP A 167 -3.33 -0.12 26.77
N PRO A 168 -4.24 0.09 27.75
CA PRO A 168 -5.67 -0.01 27.51
C PRO A 168 -6.16 0.84 26.33
N LEU A 169 -5.75 2.10 26.27
CA LEU A 169 -6.15 3.00 25.18
C LEU A 169 -5.46 2.63 23.85
N VAL A 170 -4.17 2.28 23.88
CA VAL A 170 -3.45 1.83 22.66
C VAL A 170 -4.08 0.55 22.08
N ARG A 171 -4.46 -0.41 22.92
CA ARG A 171 -5.16 -1.63 22.47
C ARG A 171 -6.55 -1.31 21.91
N ALA A 172 -7.24 -0.31 22.47
CA ALA A 172 -8.50 0.17 21.93
C ALA A 172 -8.33 0.82 20.54
N TRP A 173 -7.19 1.46 20.28
CA TRP A 173 -6.85 2.08 18.98
C TRP A 173 -6.19 1.11 17.99
N ALA A 174 -5.72 -0.05 18.44
CA ALA A 174 -5.07 -1.03 17.58
C ALA A 174 -5.87 -1.39 16.30
N PRO A 175 -7.21 -1.58 16.33
CA PRO A 175 -8.00 -1.77 15.10
C PRO A 175 -7.84 -0.63 14.08
N ALA A 176 -7.93 0.62 14.57
CA ALA A 176 -7.85 1.81 13.75
C ALA A 176 -6.44 1.97 13.15
N LEU A 177 -5.41 1.72 13.97
CA LEU A 177 -4.01 1.76 13.53
C LEU A 177 -3.71 0.67 12.49
N ALA A 178 -4.20 -0.56 12.69
CA ALA A 178 -4.03 -1.66 11.74
C ALA A 178 -4.69 -1.34 10.38
N CYS A 179 -5.84 -0.66 10.41
CA CYS A 179 -6.52 -0.18 9.21
C CYS A 179 -5.67 0.86 8.45
N SER A 180 -5.08 1.82 9.17
CA SER A 180 -4.24 2.88 8.58
C SER A 180 -2.95 2.37 7.93
N VAL A 181 -2.43 1.20 8.33
CA VAL A 181 -1.21 0.62 7.74
C VAL A 181 -1.39 0.26 6.26
N TRP A 182 -2.60 -0.10 5.83
CA TRP A 182 -2.89 -0.40 4.41
C TRP A 182 -2.68 0.79 3.47
N PHE A 183 -2.62 2.01 4.00
CA PHE A 183 -2.35 3.22 3.22
C PHE A 183 -0.89 3.60 3.16
N ILE A 184 -0.02 2.87 3.87
CA ILE A 184 1.42 3.05 3.73
C ILE A 184 1.84 2.20 2.53
N PRO A 185 2.28 2.81 1.41
CA PRO A 185 2.60 2.05 0.21
C PRO A 185 3.67 1.02 0.49
N ALA A 186 3.40 -0.24 0.15
CA ALA A 186 4.30 -1.34 0.44
C ALA A 186 5.70 -1.07 -0.14
N PRO A 187 6.78 -1.38 0.61
CA PRO A 187 8.13 -1.14 0.13
C PRO A 187 8.48 -2.05 -1.07
N MET A 188 9.53 -1.71 -1.80
CA MET A 188 10.18 -2.58 -2.80
C MET A 188 9.29 -3.09 -3.95
N GLY A 189 8.22 -2.37 -4.32
CA GLY A 189 7.36 -2.75 -5.45
C GLY A 189 6.48 -3.98 -5.18
N TRP A 190 6.32 -4.39 -3.91
CA TRP A 190 5.44 -5.50 -3.54
C TRP A 190 3.97 -5.22 -3.89
N HIS A 191 3.56 -3.95 -3.83
CA HIS A 191 2.24 -3.52 -4.31
C HIS A 191 2.06 -3.91 -5.77
N ASP A 192 2.98 -3.47 -6.64
CA ASP A 192 2.88 -3.71 -8.08
C ASP A 192 2.94 -5.21 -8.42
N LEU A 193 3.74 -5.99 -7.67
CA LEU A 193 3.77 -7.45 -7.81
C LEU A 193 2.42 -8.10 -7.45
N ALA A 194 1.82 -7.69 -6.33
CA ALA A 194 0.51 -8.21 -5.89
C ALA A 194 -0.59 -7.82 -6.89
N VAL A 195 -0.57 -6.58 -7.36
CA VAL A 195 -1.47 -6.05 -8.40
C VAL A 195 -1.37 -6.87 -9.69
N ARG A 196 -0.16 -7.13 -10.18
CA ARG A 196 0.07 -8.00 -11.36
C ARG A 196 -0.43 -9.43 -11.14
N ALA A 197 -0.17 -10.01 -9.96
CA ALA A 197 -0.66 -11.35 -9.64
C ALA A 197 -2.20 -11.44 -9.65
N LEU A 198 -2.86 -10.44 -9.04
CA LEU A 198 -4.32 -10.34 -9.02
C LEU A 198 -4.91 -10.18 -10.41
N GLN A 199 -4.31 -9.34 -11.25
CA GLN A 199 -4.72 -9.18 -12.65
C GLN A 199 -4.63 -10.51 -13.40
N GLY A 200 -3.53 -11.25 -13.25
CA GLY A 200 -3.33 -12.54 -13.90
C GLY A 200 -4.42 -13.54 -13.52
N TRP A 201 -4.72 -13.68 -12.23
CA TRP A 201 -5.80 -14.55 -11.76
C TRP A 201 -7.18 -14.10 -12.25
N ALA A 202 -7.45 -12.80 -12.24
CA ALA A 202 -8.73 -12.25 -12.72
C ALA A 202 -8.93 -12.49 -14.22
N VAL A 203 -7.91 -12.31 -15.05
CA VAL A 203 -7.97 -12.57 -16.50
C VAL A 203 -8.20 -14.06 -16.79
N LEU A 204 -7.45 -14.94 -16.12
CA LEU A 204 -7.60 -16.39 -16.29
C LEU A 204 -8.98 -16.90 -15.84
N ALA A 205 -9.54 -16.34 -14.78
CA ALA A 205 -10.88 -16.71 -14.34
C ALA A 205 -11.98 -16.07 -15.20
N ALA A 206 -11.81 -14.82 -15.62
CA ALA A 206 -12.72 -14.17 -16.57
C ALA A 206 -12.77 -14.92 -17.91
N HIS A 207 -11.64 -15.48 -18.37
CA HIS A 207 -11.59 -16.38 -19.52
C HIS A 207 -12.65 -17.48 -19.44
N GLN A 208 -12.67 -18.21 -18.32
CA GLN A 208 -13.55 -19.35 -18.12
C GLN A 208 -15.02 -18.91 -18.15
N VAL A 209 -15.32 -17.77 -17.53
CA VAL A 209 -16.67 -17.19 -17.57
C VAL A 209 -17.05 -16.79 -19.00
N LEU A 210 -16.16 -16.11 -19.73
CA LEU A 210 -16.40 -15.66 -21.11
C LEU A 210 -16.57 -16.84 -22.09
N VAL A 211 -15.82 -17.93 -21.89
CA VAL A 211 -16.01 -19.19 -22.65
C VAL A 211 -17.38 -19.80 -22.31
N ALA A 212 -17.76 -19.84 -21.04
CA ALA A 212 -19.04 -20.41 -20.62
C ALA A 212 -20.26 -19.66 -21.19
N ILE A 213 -20.12 -18.37 -21.50
CA ILE A 213 -21.17 -17.53 -22.13
C ILE A 213 -20.95 -17.33 -23.64
N ASP A 214 -20.09 -18.15 -24.26
CA ASP A 214 -19.82 -18.19 -25.70
C ASP A 214 -19.41 -16.84 -26.32
N VAL A 215 -18.46 -16.16 -25.65
CA VAL A 215 -17.83 -14.95 -26.19
C VAL A 215 -16.51 -15.33 -26.87
N LEU A 216 -16.40 -15.06 -28.17
CA LEU A 216 -15.15 -15.27 -28.91
C LEU A 216 -14.07 -14.27 -28.46
N HIS A 217 -13.00 -14.79 -27.88
CA HIS A 217 -11.86 -13.99 -27.44
C HIS A 217 -10.57 -14.82 -27.39
N ALA A 218 -9.42 -14.16 -27.39
CA ALA A 218 -8.11 -14.78 -27.16
C ALA A 218 -7.38 -14.06 -26.02
N ILE A 219 -6.56 -14.79 -25.26
CA ILE A 219 -5.81 -14.24 -24.13
C ILE A 219 -4.32 -14.28 -24.40
N ARG A 220 -3.63 -13.18 -24.10
CA ARG A 220 -2.18 -13.06 -24.17
C ARG A 220 -1.67 -12.35 -22.91
N GLY A 221 -1.29 -13.14 -21.90
CA GLY A 221 -0.98 -12.59 -20.57
C GLY A 221 -2.18 -11.90 -19.98
N HIS A 222 -2.08 -10.58 -19.76
CA HIS A 222 -3.16 -9.74 -19.24
C HIS A 222 -4.00 -9.07 -20.34
N LEU A 223 -3.77 -9.39 -21.62
CA LEU A 223 -4.53 -8.88 -22.75
C LEU A 223 -5.70 -9.80 -23.09
N ILE A 224 -6.86 -9.21 -23.36
CA ILE A 224 -8.04 -9.89 -23.91
C ILE A 224 -8.27 -9.34 -25.32
N ALA A 225 -7.95 -10.13 -26.33
CA ALA A 225 -8.16 -9.81 -27.73
C ALA A 225 -9.56 -10.23 -28.18
N LEU A 226 -10.35 -9.27 -28.67
CA LEU A 226 -11.65 -9.46 -29.30
C LEU A 226 -11.52 -9.26 -30.82
N PRO A 227 -12.49 -9.69 -31.63
CA PRO A 227 -12.50 -9.37 -33.05
C PRO A 227 -12.50 -7.85 -33.27
N GLY A 228 -11.44 -7.32 -33.89
CA GLY A 228 -11.31 -5.90 -34.23
C GLY A 228 -10.81 -4.97 -33.12
N GLN A 229 -10.61 -5.45 -31.88
CA GLN A 229 -10.06 -4.64 -30.79
C GLN A 229 -9.34 -5.48 -29.73
N THR A 230 -8.28 -4.92 -29.14
CA THR A 230 -7.56 -5.55 -28.02
C THR A 230 -7.80 -4.76 -26.75
N LEU A 231 -8.31 -5.43 -25.72
CA LEU A 231 -8.50 -4.83 -24.41
C LEU A 231 -7.29 -5.14 -23.55
N PHE A 232 -6.61 -4.06 -23.17
CA PHE A 232 -5.59 -4.10 -22.15
C PHE A 232 -6.29 -4.08 -20.79
N VAL A 233 -6.11 -5.13 -19.98
CA VAL A 233 -6.57 -5.10 -18.59
C VAL A 233 -5.59 -4.23 -17.81
N SER A 234 -5.84 -2.92 -17.88
CA SER A 234 -4.98 -1.90 -17.31
C SER A 234 -4.91 -1.97 -15.79
N GLU A 235 -3.95 -1.24 -15.21
CA GLU A 235 -3.86 -1.02 -13.76
C GLU A 235 -5.19 -0.54 -13.17
N ALA A 236 -5.99 0.20 -13.95
CA ALA A 236 -7.31 0.62 -13.52
C ALA A 236 -8.23 -0.58 -13.21
N CYS A 237 -8.08 -1.71 -13.92
CA CYS A 237 -8.78 -2.99 -13.71
C CYS A 237 -8.11 -3.94 -12.70
N SER A 238 -7.00 -3.55 -12.09
CA SER A 238 -6.21 -4.45 -11.22
C SER A 238 -6.88 -4.87 -9.91
N GLY A 239 -7.88 -4.11 -9.48
CA GLY A 239 -8.48 -4.24 -8.16
C GLY A 239 -7.54 -3.85 -7.02
N ALA A 240 -6.41 -3.20 -7.29
CA ALA A 240 -5.51 -2.64 -6.26
C ALA A 240 -6.29 -1.79 -5.24
N ARG A 241 -7.08 -0.84 -5.75
CA ARG A 241 -7.96 0.02 -4.94
C ARG A 241 -8.92 -0.79 -4.05
N MET A 242 -9.51 -1.85 -4.60
CA MET A 242 -10.45 -2.71 -3.86
C MET A 242 -9.71 -3.58 -2.83
N LEU A 243 -8.51 -4.07 -3.14
CA LEU A 243 -7.68 -4.82 -2.21
C LEU A 243 -7.33 -3.98 -0.98
N LEU A 244 -6.86 -2.74 -1.20
CA LEU A 244 -6.52 -1.84 -0.10
C LEU A 244 -7.74 -1.54 0.76
N LEU A 245 -8.89 -1.24 0.15
CA LEU A 245 -10.13 -0.95 0.87
C LEU A 245 -10.67 -2.14 1.65
N LEU A 246 -10.84 -3.28 0.99
CA LEU A 246 -11.41 -4.48 1.60
C LEU A 246 -10.44 -5.13 2.59
N GLY A 247 -9.13 -5.08 2.32
CA GLY A 247 -8.07 -5.53 3.23
C GLY A 247 -8.06 -4.72 4.53
N ALA A 248 -8.14 -3.39 4.42
CA ALA A 248 -8.25 -2.51 5.58
C ALA A 248 -9.52 -2.78 6.39
N LEU A 249 -10.67 -2.93 5.73
CA LEU A 249 -11.94 -3.32 6.38
C LEU A 249 -11.88 -4.69 7.06
N SER A 250 -11.16 -5.64 6.48
CA SER A 250 -10.98 -6.99 7.03
C SER A 250 -10.14 -6.97 8.31
N CYS A 251 -9.03 -6.23 8.31
CA CYS A 251 -8.24 -6.00 9.52
C CYS A 251 -9.08 -5.29 10.58
N LEU A 252 -9.84 -4.26 10.18
CA LEU A 252 -10.73 -3.52 11.07
C LEU A 252 -11.75 -4.45 11.75
N TRP A 253 -12.43 -5.28 10.95
CA TRP A 253 -13.42 -6.24 11.43
C TRP A 253 -12.80 -7.25 12.40
N CYS A 254 -11.68 -7.86 12.02
CA CYS A 254 -10.98 -8.83 12.86
C CYS A 254 -10.63 -8.25 14.24
N VAL A 255 -10.02 -7.07 14.30
CA VAL A 255 -9.65 -6.50 15.61
C VAL A 255 -10.90 -6.01 16.35
N ALA A 256 -11.93 -5.55 15.65
CA ALA A 256 -13.20 -5.14 16.27
C ALA A 256 -13.89 -6.31 17.00
N ILE A 257 -13.97 -7.49 16.39
CA ILE A 257 -14.57 -8.67 17.04
C ILE A 257 -13.61 -9.39 17.98
N ARG A 258 -12.37 -8.87 18.16
CA ARG A 258 -11.29 -9.53 18.90
C ARG A 258 -10.96 -10.93 18.36
N GLY A 259 -11.05 -11.08 17.03
CA GLY A 259 -10.69 -12.30 16.32
C GLY A 259 -9.23 -12.67 16.58
N ASN A 260 -8.98 -13.97 16.71
CA ASN A 260 -7.62 -14.49 16.85
C ASN A 260 -6.87 -14.43 15.49
N ALA A 261 -5.58 -14.73 15.50
CA ALA A 261 -4.75 -14.69 14.29
C ALA A 261 -5.30 -15.59 13.17
N LEU A 262 -5.89 -16.75 13.51
CA LEU A 262 -6.50 -17.63 12.52
C LEU A 262 -7.69 -16.98 11.82
N PHE A 263 -8.60 -16.34 12.58
CA PHE A 263 -9.71 -15.58 12.01
C PHE A 263 -9.20 -14.49 11.07
N MET A 264 -8.18 -13.73 11.50
CA MET A 264 -7.57 -12.68 10.69
C MET A 264 -7.02 -13.23 9.36
N THR A 265 -6.25 -14.31 9.43
CA THR A 265 -5.65 -14.94 8.25
C THR A 265 -6.70 -15.48 7.31
N LEU A 266 -7.74 -16.17 7.82
CA LEU A 266 -8.82 -16.69 6.99
C LEU A 266 -9.61 -15.55 6.33
N LEU A 267 -9.97 -14.51 7.09
CA LEU A 267 -10.70 -13.38 6.55
C LEU A 267 -9.86 -12.68 5.46
N LEU A 268 -8.60 -12.35 5.72
CA LEU A 268 -7.72 -11.74 4.71
C LEU A 268 -7.51 -12.62 3.47
N ALA A 269 -7.37 -13.94 3.64
CA ALA A 269 -7.28 -14.86 2.51
C ALA A 269 -8.56 -14.85 1.67
N THR A 270 -9.74 -14.86 2.31
CA THR A 270 -11.02 -14.73 1.61
C THR A 270 -11.19 -13.36 0.96
N THR A 271 -10.63 -12.29 1.54
CA THR A 271 -10.65 -10.95 0.97
C THR A 271 -9.95 -10.89 -0.37
N ILE A 272 -8.79 -11.53 -0.49
CA ILE A 272 -8.09 -11.66 -1.77
C ILE A 272 -8.97 -12.37 -2.80
N GLY A 273 -9.65 -13.45 -2.40
CA GLY A 273 -10.60 -14.17 -3.26
C GLY A 273 -11.75 -13.28 -3.74
N TRP A 274 -12.39 -12.53 -2.84
CA TRP A 274 -13.47 -11.62 -3.20
C TRP A 274 -13.04 -10.47 -4.11
N VAL A 275 -11.84 -9.92 -3.91
CA VAL A 275 -11.26 -8.93 -4.84
C VAL A 275 -11.14 -9.51 -6.24
N VAL A 276 -10.67 -10.75 -6.37
CA VAL A 276 -10.59 -11.44 -7.67
C VAL A 276 -11.98 -11.63 -8.27
N VAL A 277 -12.99 -12.07 -7.50
CA VAL A 277 -14.38 -12.24 -7.98
C VAL A 277 -14.97 -10.93 -8.50
N ILE A 278 -14.75 -9.82 -7.78
CA ILE A 278 -15.23 -8.50 -8.19
C ILE A 278 -14.52 -8.05 -9.47
N ASN A 279 -13.21 -8.26 -9.57
CA ASN A 279 -12.45 -7.96 -10.77
C ASN A 279 -12.90 -8.80 -11.97
N ILE A 280 -13.20 -10.10 -11.79
CA ILE A 280 -13.78 -10.95 -12.84
C ILE A 280 -15.09 -10.34 -13.32
N THR A 281 -15.98 -10.01 -12.39
CA THR A 281 -17.29 -9.41 -12.69
C THR A 281 -17.11 -8.12 -13.52
N ARG A 282 -16.13 -7.30 -13.16
CA ARG A 282 -15.80 -6.07 -13.88
C ARG A 282 -15.29 -6.33 -15.30
N ILE A 283 -14.33 -7.25 -15.47
CA ILE A 283 -13.78 -7.59 -16.78
C ILE A 283 -14.88 -8.13 -17.70
N VAL A 284 -15.70 -9.05 -17.19
CA VAL A 284 -16.84 -9.61 -17.95
C VAL A 284 -17.84 -8.51 -18.31
N ALA A 285 -18.19 -7.62 -17.40
CA ALA A 285 -19.07 -6.50 -17.68
C ALA A 285 -18.52 -5.57 -18.79
N ILE A 286 -17.22 -5.28 -18.78
CA ILE A 286 -16.57 -4.48 -19.83
C ILE A 286 -16.66 -5.18 -21.20
N VAL A 287 -16.32 -6.46 -21.25
CA VAL A 287 -16.38 -7.24 -22.51
C VAL A 287 -17.80 -7.33 -23.06
N LEU A 288 -18.79 -7.57 -22.19
CA LEU A 288 -20.20 -7.61 -22.58
C LEU A 288 -20.70 -6.25 -23.04
N GLY A 289 -20.33 -5.17 -22.35
CA GLY A 289 -20.64 -3.81 -22.75
C GLY A 289 -20.15 -3.52 -24.17
N LEU A 290 -18.90 -3.88 -24.47
CA LEU A 290 -18.32 -3.66 -25.79
C LEU A 290 -19.01 -4.50 -26.88
N LYS A 291 -19.47 -5.71 -26.56
CA LYS A 291 -20.25 -6.54 -27.50
C LYS A 291 -21.56 -5.88 -27.90
N VAL A 292 -22.17 -5.08 -27.01
CA VAL A 292 -23.39 -4.29 -27.29
C VAL A 292 -23.10 -2.84 -27.71
N GLY A 293 -21.84 -2.50 -28.00
CA GLY A 293 -21.44 -1.17 -28.46
C GLY A 293 -21.28 -0.12 -27.35
N ILE A 294 -21.32 -0.51 -26.07
CA ILE A 294 -21.12 0.38 -24.92
C ILE A 294 -19.68 0.27 -24.43
N ASN A 295 -18.89 1.33 -24.59
CA ASN A 295 -17.53 1.37 -24.08
C ASN A 295 -17.51 1.62 -22.56
N LEU A 296 -17.27 0.56 -21.78
CA LEU A 296 -17.07 0.59 -20.33
C LEU A 296 -15.58 0.51 -19.92
N SER A 297 -14.66 0.40 -20.89
CA SER A 297 -13.23 0.23 -20.61
C SER A 297 -12.54 1.55 -20.26
N GLU A 298 -13.11 2.69 -20.65
CA GLU A 298 -12.48 4.00 -20.50
C GLU A 298 -13.44 5.06 -19.92
N GLY A 299 -12.88 6.20 -19.51
CA GLY A 299 -13.63 7.40 -19.11
C GLY A 299 -14.47 7.24 -17.84
N TRP A 300 -15.56 8.02 -17.77
CA TRP A 300 -16.46 8.02 -16.61
C TRP A 300 -17.28 6.72 -16.44
N PRO A 301 -17.73 5.99 -17.50
CA PRO A 301 -18.48 4.75 -17.31
C PRO A 301 -17.65 3.69 -16.59
N HIS A 302 -16.36 3.61 -16.92
CA HIS A 302 -15.40 2.76 -16.24
C HIS A 302 -15.29 3.08 -14.73
N THR A 303 -15.29 4.36 -14.40
CA THR A 303 -15.23 4.83 -13.01
C THR A 303 -16.49 4.46 -12.24
N VAL A 304 -17.68 4.63 -12.84
CA VAL A 304 -18.96 4.28 -12.23
C VAL A 304 -19.10 2.78 -12.02
N LEU A 305 -18.68 1.96 -13.00
CA LEU A 305 -18.64 0.50 -12.85
C LEU A 305 -17.76 0.11 -11.66
N GLY A 306 -16.56 0.69 -11.55
CA GLY A 306 -15.65 0.46 -10.42
C GLY A 306 -16.25 0.86 -9.07
N LEU A 307 -16.89 2.03 -8.99
CA LEU A 307 -17.53 2.51 -7.76
C LEU A 307 -18.74 1.66 -7.38
N GLY A 308 -19.55 1.22 -8.34
CA GLY A 308 -20.74 0.39 -8.10
C GLY A 308 -20.40 -0.99 -7.54
N LEU A 309 -19.22 -1.52 -7.84
CA LEU A 309 -18.74 -2.80 -7.33
C LEU A 309 -18.17 -2.74 -5.91
N ILE A 310 -17.85 -1.55 -5.39
CA ILE A 310 -17.32 -1.39 -4.02
C ILE A 310 -18.34 -1.83 -2.96
N PRO A 311 -19.60 -1.34 -2.95
CA PRO A 311 -20.61 -1.79 -2.00
C PRO A 311 -20.80 -3.32 -2.00
N VAL A 312 -20.74 -3.95 -3.19
CA VAL A 312 -20.82 -5.41 -3.32
C VAL A 312 -19.66 -6.08 -2.55
N GLY A 313 -18.43 -5.59 -2.72
CA GLY A 313 -17.28 -6.08 -1.96
C GLY A 313 -17.42 -5.90 -0.45
N ILE A 314 -17.93 -4.76 0.00
CA ILE A 314 -18.17 -4.51 1.44
C ILE A 314 -19.15 -5.54 2.00
N VAL A 315 -20.27 -5.77 1.32
CA VAL A 315 -21.28 -6.76 1.73
C VAL A 315 -20.67 -8.17 1.81
N LEU A 316 -19.87 -8.55 0.81
CA LEU A 316 -19.20 -9.87 0.79
C LEU A 316 -18.22 -10.05 1.95
N ILE A 317 -17.40 -9.05 2.27
CA ILE A 317 -16.45 -9.11 3.40
C ILE A 317 -17.16 -9.14 4.74
N LEU A 318 -18.13 -8.26 4.96
CA LEU A 318 -18.88 -8.23 6.22
C LEU A 318 -19.66 -9.54 6.41
N GLY A 319 -20.32 -10.04 5.35
CA GLY A 319 -20.99 -11.33 5.37
C GLY A 319 -20.04 -12.49 5.67
N THR A 320 -18.85 -12.50 5.06
CA THR A 320 -17.81 -13.51 5.34
C THR A 320 -17.30 -13.41 6.77
N GLY A 321 -17.10 -12.20 7.28
CA GLY A 321 -16.70 -11.96 8.66
C GLY A 321 -17.72 -12.48 9.67
N ILE A 322 -19.02 -12.25 9.42
CA ILE A 322 -20.13 -12.77 10.23
C ILE A 322 -20.18 -14.31 10.16
N LEU A 323 -20.04 -14.87 8.95
CA LEU A 323 -20.06 -16.32 8.76
C LEU A 323 -18.88 -17.00 9.47
N LEU A 324 -17.66 -16.48 9.30
CA LEU A 324 -16.47 -17.00 9.98
C LEU A 324 -16.60 -16.91 11.50
N ASP A 325 -17.14 -15.80 12.01
CA ASP A 325 -17.36 -15.63 13.45
C ASP A 325 -18.36 -16.67 13.95
N TRP A 326 -19.47 -16.87 13.24
CA TRP A 326 -20.44 -17.92 13.56
C TRP A 326 -19.82 -19.33 13.57
N ILE A 327 -19.02 -19.69 12.55
CA ILE A 327 -18.34 -20.99 12.46
C ILE A 327 -17.31 -21.17 13.58
N MET A 328 -16.53 -20.14 13.87
CA MET A 328 -15.44 -20.22 14.85
C MET A 328 -15.94 -20.09 16.30
N ALA A 329 -16.99 -19.32 16.54
CA ALA A 329 -17.65 -19.19 17.84
C ALA A 329 -18.31 -20.49 18.30
N TRP A 330 -18.74 -21.36 17.37
CA TRP A 330 -19.15 -22.74 17.71
C TRP A 330 -18.01 -23.56 18.32
N ARG A 331 -16.75 -23.19 18.06
CA ARG A 331 -15.56 -23.94 18.46
C ARG A 331 -14.86 -23.37 19.71
N GLN A 332 -15.10 -22.11 20.06
CA GLN A 332 -14.47 -21.45 21.21
C GLN A 332 -15.44 -20.47 21.91
N ARG A 333 -16.07 -20.94 22.99
CA ARG A 333 -16.56 -20.04 24.06
C ARG A 333 -16.10 -20.55 25.41
N PRO A 334 -14.92 -20.16 25.92
CA PRO A 334 -14.83 -19.84 27.33
C PRO A 334 -15.50 -18.48 27.52
N THR A 335 -16.50 -18.46 28.40
CA THR A 335 -17.09 -17.29 29.03
C THR A 335 -16.04 -16.23 29.37
N LEU A 336 -15.97 -15.14 28.61
CA LEU A 336 -15.43 -13.88 29.09
C LEU A 336 -16.61 -13.00 29.44
N LEU A 337 -17.12 -13.27 30.64
CA LEU A 337 -17.62 -12.34 31.63
C LEU A 337 -17.90 -10.94 31.09
N GLU A 338 -19.17 -10.54 31.17
CA GLU A 338 -19.65 -9.19 31.44
C GLU A 338 -18.51 -8.19 31.71
N ALA A 339 -17.97 -7.59 30.65
CA ALA A 339 -17.27 -6.35 30.82
C ALA A 339 -18.36 -5.31 31.04
N ASN A 340 -18.77 -5.13 32.29
CA ASN A 340 -19.37 -3.89 32.75
C ASN A 340 -18.32 -2.80 32.56
N SER A 341 -18.19 -2.35 31.32
CA SER A 341 -17.29 -1.29 30.92
C SER A 341 -17.88 0.01 31.42
N ALA A 342 -17.42 0.48 32.58
CA ALA A 342 -17.76 1.82 33.02
C ALA A 342 -17.36 2.83 31.91
N PRO A 343 -18.13 3.92 31.73
CA PRO A 343 -17.78 4.96 30.78
C PRO A 343 -16.34 5.44 31.04
N THR A 344 -15.59 5.66 29.97
CA THR A 344 -14.18 6.07 30.08
C THR A 344 -14.07 7.38 30.85
N VAL A 345 -13.28 7.36 31.91
CA VAL A 345 -12.97 8.57 32.68
C VAL A 345 -11.65 9.11 32.15
N TRP A 346 -11.74 10.20 31.39
CA TRP A 346 -10.58 10.89 30.81
C TRP A 346 -9.80 11.63 31.89
N LEU A 347 -8.47 11.52 31.81
CA LEU A 347 -7.57 12.31 32.64
C LEU A 347 -7.59 13.78 32.20
N PRO A 348 -7.41 14.73 33.13
CA PRO A 348 -7.09 16.10 32.77
C PRO A 348 -5.86 16.13 31.85
N LEU A 349 -5.98 16.79 30.70
CA LEU A 349 -4.93 16.84 29.67
C LEU A 349 -3.58 17.32 30.20
N GLN A 350 -3.59 18.17 31.23
CA GLN A 350 -2.40 18.67 31.91
C GLN A 350 -1.56 17.52 32.51
N LYS A 351 -2.20 16.49 33.07
CA LYS A 351 -1.51 15.32 33.63
C LYS A 351 -0.95 14.40 32.55
N ALA A 352 -1.50 14.49 31.33
CA ALA A 352 -1.04 13.78 30.14
C ALA A 352 0.01 14.56 29.33
N ALA A 353 0.29 15.83 29.64
CA ALA A 353 1.27 16.62 28.90
C ALA A 353 2.68 16.00 28.95
N TRP A 354 3.44 16.14 27.87
CA TRP A 354 4.83 15.69 27.80
C TRP A 354 5.77 16.61 28.61
N PRO A 355 6.89 16.08 29.15
CA PRO A 355 7.88 16.91 29.83
C PRO A 355 8.57 17.87 28.85
N ASN A 356 9.08 18.99 29.36
CA ASN A 356 9.64 20.08 28.55
C ASN A 356 10.74 19.64 27.57
N TRP A 357 11.58 18.67 27.95
CA TRP A 357 12.64 18.17 27.06
C TRP A 357 12.07 17.45 25.83
N VAL A 358 10.94 16.73 25.95
CA VAL A 358 10.25 16.11 24.81
C VAL A 358 9.69 17.19 23.89
N ILE A 359 9.08 18.23 24.47
CA ILE A 359 8.56 19.37 23.70
C ILE A 359 9.68 20.08 22.94
N ALA A 360 10.82 20.31 23.58
CA ALA A 360 12.00 20.92 22.94
C ALA A 360 12.50 20.07 21.76
N TRP A 361 12.64 18.75 21.94
CA TRP A 361 13.01 17.84 20.84
C TRP A 361 11.97 17.77 19.73
N CYS A 362 10.68 17.78 20.07
CA CYS A 362 9.61 17.85 19.08
C CYS A 362 9.69 19.16 18.27
N GLY A 363 10.08 20.28 18.90
CA GLY A 363 10.33 21.55 18.20
C GLY A 363 11.50 21.46 17.22
N VAL A 364 12.64 20.89 17.65
CA VAL A 364 13.80 20.64 16.76
C VAL A 364 13.40 19.75 15.59
N LEU A 365 12.70 18.66 15.87
CA LEU A 365 12.17 17.74 14.85
C LEU A 365 11.20 18.43 13.91
N PHE A 366 10.31 19.28 14.40
CA PHE A 366 9.37 20.01 13.56
C PHE A 366 10.11 20.88 12.53
N VAL A 367 11.09 21.66 12.98
CA VAL A 367 11.92 22.49 12.09
C VAL A 367 12.64 21.63 11.05
N PHE A 368 13.23 20.51 11.49
CA PHE A 368 13.88 19.56 10.59
C PHE A 368 12.90 18.96 9.57
N GLN A 369 11.69 18.59 9.98
CA GLN A 369 10.65 18.01 9.13
C GLN A 369 10.10 19.02 8.12
N VAL A 370 9.96 20.29 8.51
CA VAL A 370 9.61 21.37 7.57
C VAL A 370 10.71 21.54 6.54
N ALA A 371 11.98 21.55 6.95
CA ALA A 371 13.10 21.62 6.01
C ALA A 371 13.09 20.44 5.04
N MET A 372 12.96 19.20 5.52
CA MET A 372 12.91 18.01 4.67
C MET A 372 11.67 17.99 3.77
N ALA A 373 10.50 18.41 4.26
CA ALA A 373 9.29 18.56 3.45
C ALA A 373 9.49 19.57 2.32
N GLY A 374 10.09 20.72 2.62
CA GLY A 374 10.46 21.72 1.62
C GLY A 374 11.43 21.15 0.59
N VAL A 375 12.49 20.46 1.02
CA VAL A 375 13.45 19.81 0.11
C VAL A 375 12.76 18.81 -0.80
N VAL A 376 11.92 17.90 -0.26
CA VAL A 376 11.20 16.89 -1.05
C VAL A 376 10.21 17.52 -2.04
N THR A 377 9.59 18.63 -1.66
CA THR A 377 8.60 19.34 -2.51
C THR A 377 9.27 20.15 -3.60
N ILE A 378 10.41 20.80 -3.30
CA ILE A 378 11.19 21.56 -4.29
C ILE A 378 11.92 20.61 -5.25
N ARG A 379 12.43 19.50 -4.72
CA ARG A 379 13.18 18.49 -5.46
C ARG A 379 12.30 17.28 -5.69
N GLU A 380 11.09 17.50 -6.20
CA GLU A 380 10.20 16.41 -6.57
C GLU A 380 11.01 15.42 -7.40
N ILE A 381 11.18 14.18 -6.91
CA ILE A 381 11.76 13.11 -7.71
C ILE A 381 10.74 12.88 -8.82
N PRO A 382 11.00 13.34 -10.07
CA PRO A 382 10.09 13.09 -11.14
C PRO A 382 10.05 11.57 -11.32
N THR A 383 8.86 11.02 -11.56
CA THR A 383 8.83 9.69 -12.16
C THR A 383 9.62 9.79 -13.45
N TRP A 384 10.69 9.03 -13.55
CA TRP A 384 11.52 9.05 -14.75
C TRP A 384 10.63 8.77 -15.97
N ARG A 385 10.77 9.63 -16.98
CA ARG A 385 10.06 9.52 -18.26
C ARG A 385 11.04 9.82 -19.37
N ALA A 386 10.93 9.09 -20.47
CA ALA A 386 11.66 9.42 -21.67
C ALA A 386 11.15 10.77 -22.20
N THR A 387 11.95 11.82 -22.02
CA THR A 387 11.67 13.17 -22.54
C THR A 387 12.33 13.41 -23.88
N THR A 388 13.49 12.80 -24.09
CA THR A 388 14.23 12.80 -25.36
C THR A 388 13.98 11.50 -26.12
N HIS A 389 13.13 11.58 -27.14
CA HIS A 389 12.83 10.45 -28.01
C HIS A 389 13.88 10.29 -29.12
N LEU A 390 14.19 9.05 -29.46
CA LEU A 390 15.01 8.73 -30.61
C LEU A 390 14.22 9.03 -31.90
N PRO A 391 14.75 9.85 -32.82
CA PRO A 391 14.13 10.01 -34.13
C PRO A 391 14.02 8.67 -34.85
N LEU A 392 13.06 8.58 -35.77
CA LEU A 392 12.86 7.35 -36.55
C LEU A 392 14.17 6.99 -37.28
N LEU A 393 14.70 5.81 -36.99
CA LEU A 393 15.97 5.31 -37.50
C LEU A 393 15.80 4.74 -38.91
N ASN A 394 15.44 5.60 -39.85
CA ASN A 394 15.36 5.24 -41.27
C ASN A 394 16.76 4.82 -41.76
N ASP A 395 16.83 3.70 -42.46
CA ASP A 395 18.05 3.15 -43.06
C ASP A 395 19.20 2.80 -42.08
N ALA A 396 18.98 2.87 -40.76
CA ALA A 396 19.99 2.51 -39.76
C ALA A 396 20.32 1.01 -39.74
N LEU A 397 19.38 0.17 -40.20
CA LEU A 397 19.56 -1.26 -40.33
C LEU A 397 19.54 -1.65 -41.82
N PRO A 398 20.56 -2.37 -42.33
CA PRO A 398 20.60 -2.82 -43.72
C PRO A 398 19.44 -3.77 -44.06
N LYS A 399 18.89 -3.68 -45.27
CA LYS A 399 17.84 -4.60 -45.76
C LYS A 399 18.24 -6.08 -45.69
N SER A 400 19.53 -6.38 -45.68
CA SER A 400 20.09 -7.72 -45.54
C SER A 400 21.28 -7.68 -44.58
N MET A 401 21.25 -8.46 -43.49
CA MET A 401 22.40 -8.60 -42.58
C MET A 401 22.47 -10.00 -41.95
N ALA A 402 23.69 -10.54 -41.83
CA ALA A 402 23.97 -11.85 -41.22
C ALA A 402 23.03 -13.00 -41.69
N GLY A 403 22.63 -12.99 -42.96
CA GLY A 403 21.74 -14.00 -43.55
C GLY A 403 20.23 -13.73 -43.39
N TRP A 404 19.84 -12.62 -42.76
CA TRP A 404 18.45 -12.22 -42.56
C TRP A 404 18.06 -11.09 -43.52
N GLN A 405 16.85 -11.16 -44.07
CA GLN A 405 16.24 -10.14 -44.92
C GLN A 405 15.17 -9.36 -44.16
N GLN A 406 15.16 -8.05 -44.32
CA GLN A 406 14.16 -7.19 -43.73
C GLN A 406 12.80 -7.38 -44.43
N ILE A 407 11.76 -7.67 -43.65
CA ILE A 407 10.37 -7.72 -44.12
C ILE A 407 9.71 -6.35 -43.98
N SER A 408 9.91 -5.68 -42.84
CA SER A 408 9.28 -4.39 -42.54
C SER A 408 10.05 -3.59 -41.49
N GLY A 409 9.73 -2.30 -41.36
CA GLY A 409 10.29 -1.38 -40.36
C GLY A 409 11.15 -0.25 -40.97
N PRO A 410 11.52 0.77 -40.17
CA PRO A 410 11.11 0.96 -38.78
C PRO A 410 9.61 1.31 -38.65
N VAL A 411 8.93 0.67 -37.71
CA VAL A 411 7.58 1.07 -37.27
C VAL A 411 7.68 1.60 -35.86
N LEU A 412 7.15 2.80 -35.61
CA LEU A 412 7.04 3.34 -34.27
C LEU A 412 5.87 2.66 -33.55
N VAL A 413 6.16 2.07 -32.39
CA VAL A 413 5.20 1.37 -31.56
C VAL A 413 5.19 2.00 -30.17
N GLU A 414 4.03 2.49 -29.78
CA GLU A 414 3.74 2.91 -28.42
C GLU A 414 2.98 1.78 -27.74
N SER A 415 3.68 1.02 -26.89
CA SER A 415 3.06 -0.08 -26.16
C SER A 415 2.32 0.48 -24.93
N PRO A 416 1.08 0.04 -24.63
CA PRO A 416 0.36 0.49 -23.44
C PRO A 416 1.13 0.30 -22.13
N GLU A 417 2.01 -0.70 -22.07
CA GLU A 417 2.90 -0.98 -20.95
C GLU A 417 3.97 0.11 -20.75
N MET A 418 4.44 0.72 -21.84
CA MET A 418 5.48 1.75 -21.82
C MET A 418 4.94 3.19 -21.85
N MET A 419 3.65 3.37 -22.15
CA MET A 419 2.98 4.68 -22.16
C MET A 419 3.19 5.51 -20.87
N PRO A 420 3.09 4.95 -19.65
CA PRO A 420 3.31 5.73 -18.42
C PRO A 420 4.73 6.30 -18.29
N MET A 421 5.71 5.61 -18.88
CA MET A 421 7.12 6.01 -18.93
C MET A 421 7.43 6.92 -20.13
N GLY A 422 6.47 7.12 -21.06
CA GLY A 422 6.68 7.85 -22.31
C GLY A 422 7.69 7.19 -23.26
N VAL A 423 8.09 5.94 -23.00
CA VAL A 423 9.09 5.25 -23.82
C VAL A 423 8.45 4.83 -25.14
N ARG A 424 9.04 5.27 -26.24
CA ARG A 424 8.70 4.80 -27.58
C ARG A 424 9.63 3.68 -28.00
N SER A 425 9.08 2.76 -28.76
CA SER A 425 9.81 1.63 -29.29
C SER A 425 9.78 1.68 -30.81
N GLN A 426 10.92 1.46 -31.46
CA GLN A 426 11.01 1.33 -32.91
C GLN A 426 11.27 -0.13 -33.25
N GLN A 427 10.46 -0.68 -34.15
CA GLN A 427 10.48 -2.11 -34.43
C GLN A 427 10.74 -2.41 -35.90
N TRP A 428 11.51 -3.46 -36.14
CA TRP A 428 11.76 -4.04 -37.46
C TRP A 428 11.45 -5.52 -37.43
N THR A 429 11.01 -6.05 -38.56
CA THR A 429 10.79 -7.49 -38.75
C THR A 429 11.77 -8.01 -39.79
N TYR A 430 12.49 -9.08 -39.46
CA TYR A 430 13.43 -9.76 -40.34
C TYR A 430 13.10 -11.25 -40.47
N SER A 431 13.51 -11.87 -41.57
CA SER A 431 13.36 -13.31 -41.81
C SER A 431 14.57 -13.89 -42.55
N ASP A 432 14.96 -15.10 -42.19
CA ASP A 432 15.96 -15.90 -42.90
C ASP A 432 15.31 -16.89 -43.88
N GLY A 433 14.00 -16.76 -44.12
CA GLY A 433 13.17 -17.66 -44.91
C GLY A 433 12.52 -18.79 -44.10
N THR A 434 13.04 -19.10 -42.90
CA THR A 434 12.52 -20.16 -42.03
C THR A 434 11.92 -19.60 -40.74
N LEU A 435 12.61 -18.61 -40.16
CA LEU A 435 12.30 -17.96 -38.90
C LEU A 435 11.99 -16.48 -39.16
N THR A 436 11.17 -15.90 -38.29
CA THR A 436 10.87 -14.47 -38.31
C THR A 436 11.20 -13.88 -36.95
N VAL A 437 11.95 -12.78 -36.94
CA VAL A 437 12.47 -12.14 -35.74
C VAL A 437 12.02 -10.68 -35.70
N GLN A 438 11.78 -10.19 -34.49
CA GLN A 438 11.47 -8.80 -34.24
C GLN A 438 12.66 -8.13 -33.56
N ILE A 439 13.21 -7.09 -34.18
CA ILE A 439 14.16 -6.18 -33.56
C ILE A 439 13.37 -5.03 -32.95
N SER A 440 13.74 -4.61 -31.76
CA SER A 440 13.12 -3.47 -31.08
C SER A 440 14.21 -2.61 -30.44
N VAL A 441 14.12 -1.31 -30.67
CA VAL A 441 14.99 -0.28 -30.07
C VAL A 441 14.10 0.66 -29.30
N ASP A 442 14.31 0.69 -28.00
CA ASP A 442 13.52 1.52 -27.10
C ASP A 442 14.23 2.85 -26.84
N ASP A 443 13.45 3.87 -26.47
CA ASP A 443 14.00 5.12 -25.96
C ASP A 443 14.91 4.89 -24.74
N HIS A 444 15.57 5.97 -24.31
CA HIS A 444 16.47 5.88 -23.17
C HIS A 444 15.72 5.42 -21.92
N PHE A 445 16.39 4.71 -21.02
CA PHE A 445 16.00 4.36 -19.66
C PHE A 445 17.01 4.95 -18.67
N ALA A 446 16.59 5.19 -17.43
CA ALA A 446 17.52 5.46 -16.34
C ALA A 446 18.25 4.17 -15.96
N GLY A 447 19.52 4.06 -16.35
CA GLY A 447 20.37 2.92 -16.00
C GLY A 447 19.94 1.59 -16.61
N TRP A 448 20.11 0.51 -15.86
CA TRP A 448 19.82 -0.84 -16.35
C TRP A 448 18.33 -1.21 -16.21
N HIS A 449 17.69 -1.52 -17.33
CA HIS A 449 16.28 -1.90 -17.39
C HIS A 449 16.10 -3.39 -17.72
N PRO A 450 15.45 -4.19 -16.85
CA PRO A 450 15.14 -5.57 -17.17
C PRO A 450 13.83 -5.71 -17.95
N LEU A 451 13.84 -6.58 -18.96
CA LEU A 451 12.67 -6.86 -19.80
C LEU A 451 11.70 -7.91 -19.23
N ASN A 452 12.09 -8.56 -18.13
CA ASN A 452 11.32 -9.67 -17.56
C ASN A 452 9.88 -9.25 -17.22
N ASP A 453 9.69 -8.05 -16.67
CA ASP A 453 8.37 -7.58 -16.23
C ASP A 453 7.46 -7.33 -17.43
N CYS A 454 7.97 -6.74 -18.52
CA CYS A 454 7.23 -6.51 -19.76
C CYS A 454 6.79 -7.83 -20.42
N TYR A 455 7.71 -8.79 -20.57
CA TYR A 455 7.38 -10.09 -21.17
C TYR A 455 6.47 -10.94 -20.26
N ALA A 456 6.68 -10.91 -18.94
CA ALA A 456 5.79 -11.54 -17.98
C ALA A 456 4.37 -10.97 -18.06
N PHE A 457 4.25 -9.66 -18.24
CA PHE A 457 2.96 -9.01 -18.42
C PHE A 457 2.23 -9.50 -19.68
N MET A 458 2.97 -9.74 -20.77
CA MET A 458 2.44 -10.35 -22.01
C MET A 458 2.19 -11.86 -21.92
N GLY A 459 2.41 -12.48 -20.75
CA GLY A 459 2.13 -13.91 -20.50
C GLY A 459 3.27 -14.86 -20.84
N TRP A 460 4.50 -14.35 -20.93
CA TRP A 460 5.70 -15.15 -21.08
C TRP A 460 6.31 -15.49 -19.72
N GLN A 461 6.65 -16.75 -19.51
CA GLN A 461 7.40 -17.18 -18.32
C GLN A 461 8.87 -17.30 -18.65
N GLN A 462 9.69 -16.45 -18.05
CA GLN A 462 11.15 -16.54 -18.18
C GLN A 462 11.65 -17.84 -17.51
N LYS A 463 12.42 -18.65 -18.23
CA LYS A 463 13.03 -19.89 -17.70
C LYS A 463 14.49 -19.70 -17.36
N VAL A 464 15.25 -19.08 -18.25
CA VAL A 464 16.68 -18.82 -18.08
C VAL A 464 16.94 -17.35 -18.39
N LEU A 465 17.85 -16.73 -17.65
CA LEU A 465 18.45 -15.44 -17.96
C LEU A 465 19.95 -15.55 -17.71
N ASN A 466 20.74 -15.52 -18.78
CA ASN A 466 22.19 -15.55 -18.73
C ASN A 466 22.74 -14.21 -19.21
N GLU A 467 23.84 -13.80 -18.59
CA GLU A 467 24.67 -12.70 -19.07
C GLU A 467 25.89 -13.29 -19.77
N GLU A 468 26.14 -12.86 -21.00
CA GLU A 468 27.32 -13.23 -21.78
C GLU A 468 28.10 -11.97 -22.20
N ILE A 469 29.38 -12.13 -22.49
CA ILE A 469 30.24 -11.06 -22.99
C ILE A 469 30.37 -11.25 -24.50
N GLY A 470 29.70 -10.38 -25.24
CA GLY A 470 29.73 -10.32 -26.70
C GLY A 470 30.92 -9.53 -27.25
N ALA A 471 30.92 -9.32 -28.56
CA ALA A 471 31.97 -8.60 -29.27
C ALA A 471 32.04 -7.12 -28.87
N LEU A 472 30.88 -6.50 -28.63
CA LEU A 472 30.75 -5.10 -28.22
C LEU A 472 30.64 -4.92 -26.70
N GLY A 473 30.52 -6.01 -25.95
CA GLY A 473 30.35 -6.00 -24.50
C GLY A 473 29.17 -6.85 -24.03
N PRO A 474 28.68 -6.63 -22.80
CA PRO A 474 27.65 -7.47 -22.20
C PRO A 474 26.36 -7.57 -23.02
N LEU A 475 25.77 -8.77 -23.03
CA LEU A 475 24.45 -9.05 -23.57
C LEU A 475 23.71 -10.04 -22.67
N MET A 476 22.40 -10.02 -22.77
CA MET A 476 21.51 -10.83 -21.96
C MET A 476 20.75 -11.78 -22.87
N LEU A 477 20.72 -13.04 -22.48
CA LEU A 477 20.01 -14.11 -23.17
C LEU A 477 18.92 -14.61 -22.25
N ALA A 478 17.68 -14.50 -22.70
CA ALA A 478 16.53 -14.99 -21.95
C ALA A 478 15.70 -15.96 -22.78
N THR A 479 15.38 -17.10 -22.17
CA THR A 479 14.44 -18.07 -22.75
C THR A 479 13.09 -17.93 -22.05
N TYR A 480 12.03 -18.01 -22.84
CA TYR A 480 10.67 -17.86 -22.38
C TYR A 480 9.80 -19.02 -22.84
N GLU A 481 8.74 -19.30 -22.08
CA GLU A 481 7.69 -20.22 -22.48
C GLU A 481 6.32 -19.59 -22.26
N SER A 482 5.38 -19.89 -23.15
CA SER A 482 3.98 -19.51 -22.99
C SER A 482 3.08 -20.69 -23.40
N GLY A 483 2.49 -21.34 -22.39
CA GLY A 483 1.76 -22.59 -22.61
C GLY A 483 2.65 -23.74 -23.08
N GLN A 484 2.08 -24.76 -23.73
CA GLN A 484 2.81 -25.99 -24.11
C GLN A 484 3.49 -25.95 -25.50
N ARG A 485 3.26 -24.91 -26.30
CA ARG A 485 3.68 -24.90 -27.73
C ARG A 485 4.30 -23.58 -28.20
N ARG A 486 4.62 -22.66 -27.29
CA ARG A 486 5.26 -21.38 -27.65
C ARG A 486 6.49 -21.20 -26.80
N HIS A 487 7.61 -21.03 -27.48
CA HIS A 487 8.91 -20.76 -26.88
C HIS A 487 9.39 -19.41 -27.41
N GLY A 488 9.88 -18.58 -26.51
CA GLY A 488 10.47 -17.29 -26.82
C GLY A 488 11.96 -17.34 -26.59
N PHE A 489 12.72 -16.69 -27.46
CA PHE A 489 14.13 -16.43 -27.20
C PHE A 489 14.38 -14.93 -27.38
N LEU A 490 14.96 -14.31 -26.36
CA LEU A 490 15.24 -12.89 -26.29
C LEU A 490 16.74 -12.72 -26.14
N VAL A 491 17.32 -11.90 -27.01
CA VAL A 491 18.66 -11.36 -26.81
C VAL A 491 18.53 -9.86 -26.68
N PHE A 492 19.03 -9.29 -25.58
CA PHE A 492 18.95 -7.85 -25.39
C PHE A 492 20.20 -7.29 -24.75
N GLY A 493 20.33 -5.97 -24.82
CA GLY A 493 21.16 -5.25 -23.86
C GLY A 493 21.11 -3.76 -24.08
N LEU A 494 21.90 -3.08 -23.27
CA LEU A 494 21.73 -1.66 -23.03
C LEU A 494 23.05 -0.96 -23.26
N ARG A 495 22.99 0.12 -24.03
CA ARG A 495 24.16 0.97 -24.29
C ARG A 495 23.99 2.28 -23.56
N SER A 496 24.96 2.60 -22.71
CA SER A 496 25.00 3.87 -21.99
C SER A 496 25.26 5.04 -22.94
N ARG A 497 24.96 6.25 -22.47
CA ARG A 497 25.31 7.49 -23.15
C ARG A 497 26.82 7.65 -23.38
N SER A 498 27.64 7.09 -22.49
CA SER A 498 29.10 7.04 -22.65
C SER A 498 29.58 6.04 -23.72
N GLY A 499 28.67 5.38 -24.43
CA GLY A 499 28.99 4.47 -25.53
C GLY A 499 29.30 3.03 -25.11
N HIS A 500 29.33 2.72 -23.81
CA HIS A 500 29.60 1.38 -23.30
C HIS A 500 28.33 0.52 -23.23
N TRP A 501 28.44 -0.75 -23.61
CA TRP A 501 27.41 -1.74 -23.31
C TRP A 501 27.49 -2.14 -21.84
N ILE A 502 26.36 -2.13 -21.14
CA ILE A 502 26.32 -2.38 -19.69
C ILE A 502 25.68 -3.73 -19.36
N GLY A 503 26.29 -4.42 -18.40
CA GLY A 503 25.81 -5.68 -17.83
C GLY A 503 24.81 -5.49 -16.69
N ARG A 504 24.34 -6.59 -16.11
CA ARG A 504 23.37 -6.55 -15.02
C ARG A 504 24.05 -6.03 -13.76
N PRO A 505 23.51 -5.00 -13.09
CA PRO A 505 24.08 -4.55 -11.83
C PRO A 505 23.91 -5.63 -10.76
N GLY A 506 24.97 -5.89 -9.99
CA GLY A 506 24.90 -6.75 -8.81
C GLY A 506 23.87 -6.22 -7.80
N ILE A 507 23.25 -7.11 -7.03
CA ILE A 507 22.16 -6.80 -6.09
C ILE A 507 22.49 -5.62 -5.16
N VAL A 508 23.67 -5.63 -4.54
CA VAL A 508 24.12 -4.57 -3.64
C VAL A 508 24.26 -3.23 -4.37
N LYS A 509 24.78 -3.25 -5.60
CA LYS A 509 24.90 -2.04 -6.43
C LYS A 509 23.52 -1.50 -6.80
N ARG A 510 22.56 -2.35 -7.20
CA ARG A 510 21.22 -1.91 -7.60
C ARG A 510 20.48 -1.18 -6.47
N TYR A 511 20.43 -1.76 -5.27
CA TYR A 511 19.75 -1.12 -4.13
C TYR A 511 20.55 0.04 -3.54
N GLY A 512 21.89 -0.09 -3.54
CA GLY A 512 22.80 0.98 -3.13
C GLY A 512 22.65 2.20 -4.01
N PHE A 513 22.64 2.03 -5.34
CA PHE A 513 22.41 3.12 -6.28
C PHE A 513 21.02 3.72 -6.11
N ALA A 514 19.95 2.93 -6.01
CA ALA A 514 18.61 3.49 -5.78
C ALA A 514 18.56 4.41 -4.53
N LEU A 515 19.20 4.00 -3.43
CA LEU A 515 19.28 4.82 -2.22
C LEU A 515 20.23 6.03 -2.38
N ILE A 516 21.40 5.83 -3.00
CA ILE A 516 22.38 6.90 -3.24
C ILE A 516 21.80 7.95 -4.18
N ASN A 517 21.11 7.55 -5.25
CA ASN A 517 20.50 8.43 -6.24
C ASN A 517 19.38 9.22 -5.57
N HIS A 518 18.56 8.56 -4.75
CA HIS A 518 17.57 9.23 -3.91
C HIS A 518 18.21 10.28 -3.02
N LEU A 519 19.28 9.93 -2.30
CA LEU A 519 20.00 10.87 -1.42
C LEU A 519 20.70 11.99 -2.19
N LYS A 520 21.31 11.69 -3.34
CA LYS A 520 21.99 12.68 -4.17
C LYS A 520 21.03 13.68 -4.77
N HIS A 521 19.90 13.20 -5.28
CA HIS A 521 18.84 14.07 -5.74
C HIS A 521 18.34 14.96 -4.59
N LEU A 522 18.03 14.35 -3.45
CA LEU A 522 17.51 15.03 -2.29
C LEU A 522 18.49 16.08 -1.71
N TYR A 523 19.79 15.77 -1.58
CA TYR A 523 20.77 16.62 -0.91
C TYR A 523 21.61 17.47 -1.86
N PHE A 524 21.97 16.97 -3.04
CA PHE A 524 22.82 17.66 -4.02
C PHE A 524 22.08 18.17 -5.26
N GLY A 525 20.82 17.79 -5.47
CA GLY A 525 20.00 18.29 -6.59
C GLY A 525 20.39 17.66 -7.92
N GLN A 526 21.23 16.62 -7.86
CA GLN A 526 21.67 15.86 -9.01
C GLN A 526 20.50 15.02 -9.54
N GLY A 527 20.28 15.02 -10.85
CA GLY A 527 19.31 14.13 -11.47
C GLY A 527 19.66 12.66 -11.23
N ILE A 528 18.70 11.76 -11.45
CA ILE A 528 18.92 10.30 -11.43
C ILE A 528 20.01 9.90 -12.47
N ASP A 529 20.22 10.76 -13.47
CA ASP A 529 21.15 10.60 -14.59
C ASP A 529 22.64 10.66 -14.22
N GLU A 530 23.02 11.28 -13.10
CA GLU A 530 24.46 11.44 -12.77
C GLU A 530 25.08 10.17 -12.17
N THR A 531 24.26 9.21 -11.78
CA THR A 531 24.68 7.98 -11.08
C THR A 531 24.48 6.72 -11.89
N GLU A 532 23.46 6.70 -12.74
CA GLU A 532 23.29 5.68 -13.75
C GLU A 532 23.17 6.41 -15.09
N SER A 533 24.19 6.26 -15.95
CA SER A 533 24.18 6.86 -17.28
C SER A 533 22.90 6.46 -18.01
N PRO A 534 22.19 7.39 -18.68
CA PRO A 534 21.04 7.05 -19.52
C PRO A 534 21.43 5.94 -20.49
N THR A 535 20.58 4.94 -20.65
CA THR A 535 20.87 3.82 -21.56
C THR A 535 19.78 3.65 -22.57
N ARG A 536 20.12 3.24 -23.80
CA ARG A 536 19.13 2.80 -24.79
C ARG A 536 19.19 1.31 -24.94
N GLN A 537 18.02 0.70 -25.05
CA GLN A 537 17.87 -0.74 -25.07
C GLN A 537 17.66 -1.23 -26.50
N VAL A 538 18.41 -2.27 -26.88
CA VAL A 538 18.22 -2.99 -28.13
C VAL A 538 17.88 -4.43 -27.78
N GLN A 539 16.83 -4.96 -28.39
CA GLN A 539 16.40 -6.34 -28.19
C GLN A 539 16.05 -7.02 -29.51
N ILE A 540 16.24 -8.34 -29.55
CA ILE A 540 15.74 -9.23 -30.58
C ILE A 540 14.90 -10.30 -29.91
N PHE A 541 13.65 -10.41 -30.33
CA PHE A 541 12.74 -11.42 -29.85
C PHE A 541 12.26 -12.30 -31.00
N ILE A 542 12.25 -13.61 -30.75
CA ILE A 542 11.67 -14.61 -31.63
C ILE A 542 10.67 -15.47 -30.88
N GLU A 543 9.60 -15.83 -31.57
CA GLU A 543 8.63 -16.82 -31.12
C GLU A 543 8.69 -18.06 -32.01
N THR A 544 8.88 -19.24 -31.40
CA THR A 544 8.96 -20.53 -32.08
C THR A 544 8.02 -21.56 -31.45
N ARG A 545 7.70 -22.64 -32.20
CA ARG A 545 6.88 -23.76 -31.69
C ARG A 545 7.63 -24.74 -30.80
N LYS A 546 8.97 -24.77 -30.92
CA LYS A 546 9.88 -25.61 -30.14
C LYS A 546 11.01 -24.74 -29.61
N PRO A 547 11.65 -25.09 -28.48
CA PRO A 547 12.82 -24.37 -28.00
C PRO A 547 13.86 -24.28 -29.11
N LEU A 548 14.49 -23.11 -29.23
CA LEU A 548 15.55 -22.91 -30.20
C LEU A 548 16.77 -23.75 -29.79
N ASP A 549 17.33 -24.49 -30.74
CA ASP A 549 18.55 -25.28 -30.54
C ASP A 549 19.78 -24.38 -30.40
N ALA A 550 20.91 -24.97 -29.99
CA ALA A 550 22.14 -24.21 -29.76
C ALA A 550 22.64 -23.49 -31.02
N ASP A 551 22.44 -24.07 -32.21
CA ASP A 551 22.82 -23.45 -33.48
C ASP A 551 21.91 -22.28 -33.84
N GLY A 552 20.60 -22.40 -33.63
CA GLY A 552 19.66 -21.30 -33.76
C GLY A 552 19.98 -20.16 -32.81
N GLN A 553 20.28 -20.47 -31.54
CA GLN A 553 20.67 -19.46 -30.54
C GLN A 553 21.94 -18.73 -30.97
N ARG A 554 22.99 -19.46 -31.39
CA ARG A 554 24.23 -18.86 -31.91
C ARG A 554 24.00 -17.96 -33.12
N ARG A 555 23.15 -18.37 -34.07
CA ARG A 555 22.79 -17.54 -35.23
C ARG A 555 22.07 -16.26 -34.83
N LEU A 556 21.16 -16.31 -33.86
CA LEU A 556 20.48 -15.12 -33.35
C LEU A 556 21.41 -14.19 -32.59
N VAL A 557 22.35 -14.73 -31.81
CA VAL A 557 23.38 -13.91 -31.15
C VAL A 557 24.26 -13.22 -32.18
N ALA A 558 24.71 -13.93 -33.23
CA ALA A 558 25.47 -13.31 -34.32
C ALA A 558 24.68 -12.22 -35.06
N PHE A 559 23.39 -12.47 -35.31
CA PHE A 559 22.48 -11.47 -35.89
C PHE A 559 22.30 -10.26 -34.97
N PHE A 560 22.20 -10.48 -33.67
CA PHE A 560 22.11 -9.42 -32.67
C PHE A 560 23.37 -8.57 -32.59
N GLU A 561 24.56 -9.19 -32.63
CA GLU A 561 25.82 -8.46 -32.68
C GLU A 561 25.93 -7.59 -33.94
N SER A 562 25.54 -8.14 -35.10
CA SER A 562 25.45 -7.36 -36.34
C SER A 562 24.45 -6.20 -36.23
N THR A 563 23.31 -6.44 -35.58
CA THR A 563 22.29 -5.40 -35.33
C THR A 563 22.87 -4.28 -34.45
N ARG A 564 23.53 -4.63 -33.34
CA ARG A 564 24.16 -3.65 -32.45
C ARG A 564 25.23 -2.83 -33.17
N LEU A 565 26.12 -3.46 -33.93
CA LEU A 565 27.16 -2.79 -34.72
C LEU A 565 26.60 -1.71 -35.65
N ASN A 566 25.48 -2.00 -36.33
CA ASN A 566 24.83 -1.03 -37.22
C ASN A 566 24.08 0.08 -36.45
N LEU A 567 23.55 -0.22 -35.27
CA LEU A 567 22.82 0.76 -34.45
C LEU A 567 23.74 1.67 -33.63
N GLU A 568 24.95 1.25 -33.25
CA GLU A 568 25.85 2.03 -32.39
C GLU A 568 26.03 3.51 -32.84
N PRO A 569 26.28 3.83 -34.13
CA PRO A 569 26.42 5.22 -34.57
C PRO A 569 25.14 6.05 -34.42
N HIS A 570 23.99 5.39 -34.39
CA HIS A 570 22.65 6.00 -34.44
C HIS A 570 21.98 6.07 -33.06
N MET A 571 22.47 5.31 -32.08
CA MET A 571 21.88 5.24 -30.74
C MET A 571 22.09 6.52 -29.91
N TRP A 572 23.02 7.42 -30.23
CA TRP A 572 23.16 8.70 -29.54
C TRP A 572 23.56 9.79 -30.54
N PRO A 573 22.63 10.23 -31.41
CA PRO A 573 22.95 11.12 -32.52
C PRO A 573 23.37 12.51 -32.02
N GLY A 574 24.48 13.03 -32.56
CA GLY A 574 24.97 14.39 -32.23
C GLY A 574 25.85 14.49 -30.99
N GLU A 575 26.12 13.38 -30.32
CA GLU A 575 27.00 13.31 -29.16
C GLU A 575 28.17 12.38 -29.48
N SER A 576 29.30 12.96 -29.88
CA SER A 576 30.56 12.22 -29.98
C SER A 576 30.92 11.64 -28.60
N PRO A 577 31.47 10.42 -28.51
CA PRO A 577 31.90 9.84 -27.24
C PRO A 577 32.93 10.69 -26.49
#